data_AF-A0A8T6YAH0-F1
#
_entry.id   AF-A0A8T6YAH0-F1
#
_cell.length_a   1.000
_cell.length_b   1.000
_cell.length_c   1.000
_cell.angle_alpha   90.00
_cell.angle_beta   90.00
_cell.angle_gamma   90.00
#
_symmetry.space_group_name_H-M   'P 1'
#
loop_
_entity.id
_entity.type
_entity.pdbx_description
1 polymer ?
#
loop_
_entity_poly.entity_id
_entity_poly.type
_entity_poly.pdbx_seq_one_letter_code
_entity_poly.pdbx_strand_id
1 'polypeptide(L)'
;MFVVKPLQAAIEIEPHTLNINSSGRWIEAEIEIPGYDASLVDLLSIRLNETIPAQAKPEEIEKEGEKDNKKHVSVDDNSELEIKFNRTQVQSIVSPGNTTLY
;
A
#
# COMPACT_ATOMS: atom_id res chain seq x y z
N MET A 1 22.81 15.23 -14.94
CA MET A 1 21.75 15.32 -13.92
C MET A 1 20.56 14.55 -14.46
N PHE A 2 20.13 13.49 -13.77
CA PHE A 2 18.92 12.76 -14.16
C PHE A 2 17.74 13.37 -13.40
N VAL A 3 16.67 13.71 -14.12
CA VAL A 3 15.41 14.11 -13.51
C VAL A 3 14.57 12.84 -13.40
N VAL A 4 14.41 12.34 -12.17
CA VAL A 4 13.48 11.24 -11.90
C VAL A 4 12.09 11.86 -11.81
N LYS A 5 11.19 11.45 -12.70
CA LYS A 5 9.77 11.82 -12.61
C LYS A 5 9.04 10.73 -11.82
N PRO A 6 8.15 11.09 -10.88
CA PRO A 6 7.31 10.11 -10.21
C PRO A 6 6.45 9.40 -11.26
N LEU A 7 6.33 8.08 -11.13
CA LEU A 7 5.37 7.29 -11.89
C LEU A 7 4.05 7.34 -11.13
N GLN A 8 2.99 7.79 -11.80
CA GLN A 8 1.65 7.72 -11.23
C GLN A 8 1.12 6.30 -11.40
N ALA A 9 0.66 5.71 -10.31
CA ALA A 9 0.05 4.39 -10.28
C ALA A 9 -1.33 4.48 -9.64
N ALA A 10 -2.23 3.59 -10.07
CA ALA A 10 -3.52 3.44 -9.40
C ALA A 10 -3.32 2.60 -8.13
N ILE A 11 -4.06 2.97 -7.08
CA ILE A 11 -4.10 2.22 -5.83
C ILE A 11 -5.54 1.87 -5.50
N GLU A 12 -5.76 0.60 -5.21
CA GLU A 12 -7.01 0.08 -4.68
C GLU A 12 -6.80 -0.28 -3.21
N ILE A 13 -7.74 0.08 -2.35
CA ILE A 13 -7.65 -0.16 -0.90
C ILE A 13 -8.63 -1.27 -0.54
N GLU A 14 -8.11 -2.34 0.07
CA GLU A 14 -8.88 -3.48 0.52
C GLU A 14 -8.77 -3.68 2.05
N PRO A 15 -9.83 -4.12 2.73
CA PRO A 15 -11.19 -4.30 2.22
C PRO A 15 -11.87 -2.97 1.85
N HIS A 16 -12.69 -2.96 0.78
CA HIS A 16 -13.60 -1.84 0.43
C HIS A 16 -14.56 -1.41 1.56
N THR A 17 -14.65 -2.21 2.62
CA THR A 17 -15.39 -1.88 3.84
C THR A 17 -14.44 -1.81 5.02
N LEU A 18 -14.36 -0.63 5.65
CA LEU A 18 -13.62 -0.50 6.90
C LEU A 18 -14.32 -1.37 7.96
N ASN A 19 -13.70 -2.48 8.34
CA ASN A 19 -14.19 -3.27 9.46
C ASN A 19 -14.08 -2.42 10.72
N ILE A 20 -15.20 -1.88 11.19
CA ILE A 20 -15.28 -0.93 12.32
C ILE A 20 -14.79 -1.59 13.63
N ASN A 21 -14.80 -2.92 13.70
CA ASN A 21 -14.27 -3.70 14.82
C ASN A 21 -12.80 -4.11 14.61
N SER A 22 -12.18 -3.77 13.48
CA SER A 22 -10.75 -4.01 13.25
C SER A 22 -9.94 -3.01 14.07
N SER A 23 -9.20 -3.52 15.05
CA SER A 23 -8.15 -2.77 15.76
C SER A 23 -6.79 -2.85 15.05
N GLY A 24 -6.76 -3.33 13.80
CA GLY A 24 -5.53 -3.55 13.07
C GLY A 24 -4.80 -2.24 12.77
N ARG A 25 -3.46 -2.28 12.79
CA ARG A 25 -2.63 -1.08 12.55
C ARG A 25 -2.54 -0.72 11.06
N TRP A 26 -2.75 -1.70 10.20
CA TRP A 26 -2.45 -1.61 8.78
C TRP A 26 -3.72 -1.52 7.93
N ILE A 27 -3.59 -0.83 6.80
CA ILE A 27 -4.52 -0.87 5.68
C ILE A 27 -3.80 -1.61 4.55
N GLU A 28 -4.43 -2.65 4.01
CA GLU A 28 -3.94 -3.37 2.84
C GLU A 28 -4.36 -2.62 1.57
N ALA A 29 -3.46 -2.58 0.59
CA ALA A 29 -3.70 -1.90 -0.66
C ALA A 29 -2.99 -2.63 -1.79
N GLU A 30 -3.59 -2.60 -2.96
CA GLU A 30 -3.06 -3.16 -4.18
C GLU A 30 -2.68 -2.02 -5.12
N ILE A 31 -1.47 -2.08 -5.68
CA ILE A 31 -0.97 -1.09 -6.64
C ILE A 31 -0.75 -1.79 -7.98
N GLU A 32 -1.38 -1.27 -9.04
CA GLU A 32 -1.07 -1.63 -10.42
C GLU A 32 0.00 -0.66 -10.98
N ILE A 33 1.15 -1.20 -11.37
CA ILE A 33 2.30 -0.46 -11.90
C ILE A 33 2.25 -0.48 -13.42
N PRO A 34 1.97 0.66 -14.08
CA PRO A 34 1.80 0.67 -15.53
C PRO A 34 3.14 0.54 -16.26
N GLY A 35 3.32 -0.56 -17.00
CA GLY A 35 4.42 -0.73 -17.96
C GLY A 35 5.77 -1.12 -17.37
N TYR A 36 5.82 -1.54 -16.10
CA TYR A 36 7.02 -2.02 -15.44
C TYR A 36 6.78 -3.32 -14.68
N ASP A 37 7.84 -4.10 -14.54
CA ASP A 37 7.84 -5.26 -13.67
C ASP A 37 7.84 -4.80 -12.21
N ALA A 38 6.81 -5.22 -11.45
CA ALA A 38 6.64 -4.92 -10.04
C ALA A 38 7.85 -5.32 -9.19
N SER A 39 8.57 -6.37 -9.58
CA SER A 39 9.79 -6.83 -8.89
C SER A 39 10.96 -5.85 -8.98
N LEU A 40 10.92 -4.90 -9.94
CA LEU A 40 11.94 -3.86 -10.10
C LEU A 40 11.65 -2.61 -9.26
N VAL A 41 10.48 -2.52 -8.63
CA VAL A 41 10.10 -1.35 -7.83
C VAL A 41 10.79 -1.40 -6.47
N ASP A 42 11.45 -0.29 -6.12
CA ASP A 42 11.93 -0.07 -4.77
C ASP A 42 10.74 0.25 -3.85
N LEU A 43 10.37 -0.71 -3.00
CA LEU A 43 9.26 -0.57 -2.04
C LEU A 43 9.42 0.66 -1.13
N LEU A 44 10.66 1.07 -0.82
CA LEU A 44 10.92 2.25 0.01
C LEU A 44 10.64 3.57 -0.72
N SER A 45 10.51 3.53 -2.04
CA SER A 45 10.15 4.68 -2.88
C SER A 45 8.64 4.92 -2.93
N ILE A 46 7.82 3.92 -2.59
CA ILE A 46 6.36 4.01 -2.70
C ILE A 46 5.81 4.95 -1.63
N ARG A 47 5.00 5.92 -2.07
CA ARG A 47 4.32 6.90 -1.23
C ARG A 47 2.86 7.03 -1.66
N LEU A 48 1.93 6.95 -0.72
CA LEU A 48 0.55 7.37 -0.94
C LEU A 48 0.48 8.90 -0.88
N ASN A 49 -0.04 9.52 -1.94
CA ASN A 49 -0.18 10.98 -2.06
C ASN A 49 1.13 11.71 -1.69
N GLU A 50 2.25 11.20 -2.20
CA GLU A 50 3.62 11.70 -1.97
C GLU A 50 4.09 11.81 -0.50
N THR A 51 3.28 11.36 0.47
CA THR A 51 3.46 11.70 1.88
C THR A 51 3.59 10.48 2.78
N ILE A 52 2.73 9.48 2.61
CA ILE A 52 2.69 8.33 3.52
C ILE A 52 3.50 7.18 2.93
N PRO A 53 4.58 6.72 3.59
CA PRO A 53 5.38 5.60 3.10
C PRO A 53 4.62 4.27 3.17
N ALA A 54 4.80 3.44 2.15
CA ALA A 54 4.41 2.04 2.21
C ALA A 54 5.30 1.28 3.21
N GLN A 55 4.72 0.28 3.85
CA GLN A 55 5.44 -0.60 4.76
C GLN A 55 6.24 -1.63 3.96
N ALA A 56 7.57 -1.47 3.95
CA ALA A 56 8.45 -2.27 3.09
C ALA A 56 8.92 -3.61 3.70
N LYS A 57 8.58 -3.92 4.96
CA LYS A 57 9.12 -5.09 5.68
C LYS A 57 8.04 -6.08 6.17
N PRO A 58 8.06 -7.33 5.69
CA PRO A 58 7.22 -8.41 6.20
C PRO A 58 7.40 -8.68 7.71
N GLU A 59 8.64 -8.59 8.22
CA GLU A 59 8.96 -8.91 9.62
C GLU A 59 8.30 -7.98 10.65
N GLU A 60 7.94 -6.76 10.27
CA GLU A 60 7.24 -5.81 11.15
C GLU A 60 5.73 -6.07 11.19
N ILE A 61 5.21 -6.73 10.14
CA ILE A 61 3.81 -7.13 10.01
C ILE A 61 3.58 -8.44 10.78
N GLU A 62 4.51 -9.40 10.71
CA GLU A 62 4.39 -10.72 11.35
C GLU A 62 4.58 -10.71 12.89
N LYS A 63 5.29 -9.74 13.45
CA LYS A 63 5.60 -9.68 14.90
C LYS A 63 4.41 -9.35 15.80
N GLU A 64 3.31 -8.81 15.26
CA GLU A 64 2.22 -8.28 16.10
C GLU A 64 1.00 -9.21 16.26
N GLY A 65 1.11 -10.49 15.88
CA GLY A 65 0.09 -11.50 16.22
C GLY A 65 -1.26 -11.30 15.52
N GLU A 66 -1.33 -10.43 14.51
CA GLU A 66 -2.43 -10.38 13.56
C GLU A 66 -2.41 -11.69 12.78
N LYS A 67 -3.35 -12.59 13.06
CA LYS A 67 -3.58 -13.84 12.32
C LYS A 67 -4.15 -13.59 10.92
N ASP A 68 -3.73 -12.51 10.25
CA ASP A 68 -4.00 -12.38 8.84
C ASP A 68 -2.95 -13.21 8.11
N ASN A 69 -3.34 -14.42 7.74
CA ASN A 69 -2.51 -15.42 7.07
C ASN A 69 -2.14 -15.02 5.62
N LYS A 70 -2.22 -13.74 5.27
CA LYS A 70 -1.70 -13.21 4.02
C LYS A 70 -0.29 -12.71 4.25
N LYS A 71 0.62 -13.69 4.28
CA LYS A 71 1.90 -13.51 3.59
C LYS A 71 1.54 -13.08 2.17
N HIS A 72 1.93 -11.89 1.78
CA HIS A 72 2.76 -11.63 0.60
C HIS A 72 2.68 -10.14 0.27
N VAL A 73 3.85 -9.50 0.08
CA VAL A 73 3.94 -8.64 -1.10
C VAL A 73 3.91 -9.65 -2.24
N SER A 74 2.73 -9.92 -2.79
CA SER A 74 2.56 -10.87 -3.88
C SER A 74 2.71 -10.08 -5.16
N VAL A 75 3.51 -10.63 -6.06
CA VAL A 75 3.48 -10.23 -7.46
C VAL A 75 2.68 -11.34 -8.13
N ASP A 76 1.36 -11.26 -8.06
CA ASP A 76 0.48 -12.31 -8.59
C ASP A 76 0.29 -12.18 -10.11
N ASP A 77 0.52 -10.98 -10.65
CA ASP A 77 0.80 -10.70 -12.05
C ASP A 77 1.92 -9.66 -12.11
N ASN A 78 2.81 -9.70 -13.10
CA ASN A 78 4.10 -8.94 -13.12
C ASN A 78 3.98 -7.41 -13.00
N SER A 79 2.78 -6.84 -12.81
CA SER A 79 2.53 -5.40 -12.66
C SER A 79 1.89 -5.03 -11.31
N GLU A 80 1.48 -5.98 -10.47
CA GLU A 80 0.72 -5.69 -9.24
C GLU A 80 1.56 -5.91 -7.96
N LEU A 81 1.27 -5.09 -6.93
CA LEU A 81 1.88 -5.19 -5.61
C LEU A 81 0.82 -5.07 -4.50
N GLU A 82 0.72 -6.10 -3.67
CA GLU A 82 0.08 -5.99 -2.36
C GLU A 82 1.02 -5.29 -1.37
N ILE A 83 0.58 -4.19 -0.77
CA ILE A 83 1.34 -3.40 0.20
C ILE A 83 0.47 -2.95 1.37
N LYS A 84 1.11 -2.44 2.43
CA LYS A 84 0.42 -1.95 3.62
C LYS A 84 0.78 -0.51 3.97
N PHE A 85 -0.19 0.25 4.46
CA PHE A 85 0.00 1.61 5.00
C PHE A 85 -0.45 1.70 6.45
N ASN A 86 0.13 2.62 7.20
CA ASN A 86 -0.33 2.89 8.56
C ASN A 86 -1.76 3.49 8.53
N ARG A 87 -2.70 2.81 9.21
CA ARG A 87 -4.12 3.19 9.24
C ARG A 87 -4.33 4.62 9.73
N THR A 88 -3.66 5.02 10.82
CA THR A 88 -3.82 6.36 11.41
C THR A 88 -3.32 7.45 10.49
N GLN A 89 -2.23 7.21 9.76
CA GLN A 89 -1.72 8.17 8.77
C GLN A 89 -2.66 8.29 7.57
N VAL A 90 -3.18 7.17 7.04
CA VAL A 90 -4.12 7.22 5.91
C VAL A 90 -5.40 7.97 6.31
N GLN A 91 -5.95 7.67 7.49
CA GLN A 91 -7.14 8.35 8.03
C GLN A 91 -6.96 9.84 8.27
N SER A 92 -5.72 10.37 8.31
CA SER A 92 -5.49 11.81 8.44
C SER A 92 -5.63 12.56 7.11
N ILE A 93 -5.58 11.85 5.97
CA ILE A 93 -5.64 12.45 4.62
C ILE A 93 -6.85 12.00 3.81
N VAL A 94 -7.59 10.98 4.25
CA VAL A 94 -8.81 10.50 3.58
C VAL A 94 -10.01 10.47 4.51
N SER A 95 -11.21 10.71 3.97
CA SER A 95 -12.48 10.48 4.65
C SER A 95 -13.16 9.21 4.13
N PRO A 96 -14.06 8.56 4.90
CA PRO A 96 -14.82 7.42 4.40
C PRO A 96 -15.60 7.75 3.12
N GLY A 97 -15.54 6.84 2.14
CA GLY A 97 -16.12 7.01 0.80
C GLY A 97 -15.05 7.01 -0.29
N ASN A 98 -15.37 7.57 -1.46
CA ASN A 98 -14.43 7.69 -2.57
C ASN A 98 -13.64 8.99 -2.45
N THR A 99 -12.32 8.91 -2.52
CA THR A 99 -11.41 10.07 -2.46
C THR A 99 -10.42 9.98 -3.62
N THR A 100 -10.20 11.10 -4.29
CA THR A 100 -9.14 11.25 -5.30
C THR A 100 -8.01 12.06 -4.68
N LEU A 101 -6.82 11.48 -4.68
CA LEU A 101 -5.58 12.07 -4.20
C LEU A 101 -4.71 12.42 -5.43
N TYR A 102 -3.86 13.45 -5.34
CA TYR A 102 -3.10 14.00 -6.48
C TYR A 102 -1.60 13.94 -6.23
#